data_AF-A0A1H8N2N4-F1
#
_entry.id   AF-A0A1H8N2N4-F1
#
_cell.length_a   1.000
_cell.length_b   1.000
_cell.length_c   1.000
_cell.angle_alpha   90.00
_cell.angle_beta   90.00
_cell.angle_gamma   90.00
#
_symmetry.space_group_name_H-M   'P 1'
#
loop_
_entity.id
_entity.type
_entity.pdbx_description
1 polymer ?
#
loop_
_entity_poly.entity_id
_entity_poly.type
_entity_poly.pdbx_seq_one_letter_code
_entity_poly.pdbx_strand_id
1 'polypeptide(L)'
;MLFNRLKHSLFIVLLIGSFLHSGAQTYPVKVSTIGPGWANNSVNTVIFRKNSLVTFKGEQYAAYYDQQQVLTLAKRKSGSNKWQVAATAYKGDAADAHKTISIMVDGAGYLHVAWGLHNEPLNYAVGIAPGSIALSAKKSMTGIAENRVSYPEFYKLPKGDLLFLYRNGASGNGNLVINRYLATTQKWVNVQSNLIDGEGKRNAYWQMAIDKKGFIHLSWVWRESPDVASNHDMCYALSKDGGINWERSTGQRYNLPITAATAEHACEIPQKSELINQTSMVIDDEGSPFIASYWREEGQTVPQYHIIYKNNGRWANSNLNFRKTPFSLSGMGTKSIPISRPQVIAWKQGKNMAAALIFRDIERGNKISVALTGNLTANKWTVNDLSAFTIGAWEPTYDTELWKDKKILNLFIQKVVQVDGEGQANITAQPVQVLEVDCASILSATLKKKQLL
;
A
#
# COMPACT_ATOMS: atom_id res chain seq x y z
N MET A 1 -77.61 -6.82 43.32
CA MET A 1 -77.92 -7.23 41.94
C MET A 1 -76.91 -6.57 40.99
N LEU A 2 -76.26 -7.42 40.17
CA LEU A 2 -75.36 -7.14 39.03
C LEU A 2 -74.08 -6.32 39.31
N PHE A 3 -72.93 -6.96 39.60
CA PHE A 3 -71.91 -7.50 38.66
C PHE A 3 -71.45 -6.50 37.57
N ASN A 4 -70.31 -5.81 37.66
CA ASN A 4 -68.88 -6.21 37.70
C ASN A 4 -68.22 -6.29 36.29
N ARG A 5 -67.12 -5.52 36.13
CA ARG A 5 -65.86 -5.77 35.37
C ARG A 5 -65.44 -4.64 34.41
N LEU A 6 -64.76 -3.63 34.98
CA LEU A 6 -63.84 -2.76 34.25
C LEU A 6 -62.53 -3.53 33.99
N LYS A 7 -62.21 -3.76 32.71
CA LYS A 7 -60.96 -4.40 32.28
C LYS A 7 -59.77 -3.49 32.60
N HIS A 8 -58.93 -3.90 33.55
CA HIS A 8 -57.60 -3.32 33.73
C HIS A 8 -56.66 -3.96 32.70
N SER A 9 -56.36 -3.24 31.61
CA SER A 9 -55.30 -3.61 30.70
C SER A 9 -53.97 -3.09 31.26
N LEU A 10 -53.20 -4.01 31.84
CA LEU A 10 -51.81 -3.81 32.26
C LEU A 10 -50.94 -3.69 31.00
N PHE A 11 -50.55 -2.47 30.61
CA PHE A 11 -49.58 -2.27 29.53
C PHE A 11 -48.18 -2.49 30.11
N ILE A 12 -47.65 -3.70 29.94
CA ILE A 12 -46.25 -4.01 30.21
C ILE A 12 -45.41 -3.30 29.15
N VAL A 13 -44.68 -2.26 29.54
CA VAL A 13 -43.62 -1.67 28.73
C VAL A 13 -42.48 -2.68 28.69
N LEU A 14 -42.41 -3.47 27.61
CA LEU A 14 -41.26 -4.29 27.30
C LEU A 14 -40.13 -3.33 26.87
N LEU A 15 -39.25 -2.97 27.80
CA LEU A 15 -37.94 -2.41 27.47
C LEU A 15 -37.15 -3.49 26.73
N ILE A 16 -37.26 -3.51 25.41
CA ILE A 16 -36.30 -4.21 24.56
C ILE A 16 -35.01 -3.38 24.67
N GLY A 17 -34.17 -3.76 25.64
CA GLY A 17 -32.80 -3.30 25.71
C GLY A 17 -32.14 -3.63 24.38
N SER A 18 -31.93 -2.59 23.56
CA SER A 18 -31.03 -2.63 22.44
C SER A 18 -29.63 -2.90 22.99
N PHE A 19 -29.27 -4.17 23.08
CA PHE A 19 -27.88 -4.58 23.21
C PHE A 19 -27.14 -4.01 22.01
N LEU A 20 -26.53 -2.85 22.20
CA LEU A 20 -25.42 -2.40 21.38
C LEU A 20 -24.42 -3.55 21.36
N HIS A 21 -24.43 -4.31 20.26
CA HIS A 21 -23.34 -5.21 19.93
C HIS A 21 -22.11 -4.32 19.74
N SER A 22 -21.41 -4.04 20.84
CA SER A 22 -20.02 -3.65 20.79
C SER A 22 -19.30 -4.84 20.18
N GLY A 23 -19.13 -4.80 18.85
CA GLY A 23 -18.31 -5.78 18.15
C GLY A 23 -16.94 -5.76 18.80
N ALA A 24 -16.64 -6.78 19.59
CA ALA A 24 -15.36 -6.89 20.28
C ALA A 24 -14.26 -6.79 19.23
N GLN A 25 -13.34 -5.85 19.43
CA GLN A 25 -12.15 -5.75 18.59
C GLN A 25 -11.40 -7.07 18.67
N THR A 26 -11.28 -7.75 17.53
CA THR A 26 -10.86 -9.16 17.49
C THR A 26 -9.37 -9.34 17.74
N TYR A 27 -8.59 -8.25 17.62
CA TYR A 27 -7.15 -8.26 17.74
C TYR A 27 -6.67 -7.17 18.70
N PRO A 28 -5.75 -7.48 19.63
CA PRO A 28 -5.11 -6.47 20.44
C PRO A 28 -4.24 -5.59 19.52
N VAL A 29 -4.53 -4.29 19.51
CA VAL A 29 -3.72 -3.30 18.80
C VAL A 29 -3.27 -2.23 19.77
N LYS A 30 -2.11 -1.65 19.50
CA LYS A 30 -1.63 -0.46 20.21
C LYS A 30 -1.54 0.68 19.21
N VAL A 31 -2.03 1.85 19.60
CA VAL A 31 -1.96 3.05 18.75
C VAL A 31 -1.04 4.07 19.41
N SER A 32 -0.11 4.63 18.62
CA SER A 32 0.69 5.78 19.04
C SER A 32 0.42 6.97 18.11
N THR A 33 0.11 8.12 18.69
CA THR A 33 -0.14 9.36 17.92
C THR A 33 1.15 10.11 17.68
N ILE A 34 1.38 10.53 16.43
CA ILE A 34 2.53 11.35 16.01
C ILE A 34 2.18 12.84 16.14
N GLY A 35 1.12 13.28 15.46
CA GLY A 35 0.72 14.68 15.39
C GLY A 35 -0.44 14.91 14.42
N PRO A 36 -0.93 16.15 14.26
CA PRO A 36 -1.99 16.48 13.31
C PRO A 36 -1.48 16.48 11.87
N GLY A 37 -2.20 15.84 10.95
CA GLY A 37 -1.88 15.81 9.52
C GLY A 37 -3.00 16.35 8.64
N TRP A 38 -2.64 16.80 7.43
CA TRP A 38 -3.59 17.17 6.37
C TRP A 38 -4.56 16.02 6.08
N ALA A 39 -5.85 16.32 6.02
CA ALA A 39 -6.90 15.30 5.88
C ALA A 39 -7.98 15.62 4.82
N ASN A 40 -7.83 16.72 4.08
CA ASN A 40 -8.80 17.14 3.06
C ASN A 40 -8.78 16.27 1.79
N ASN A 41 -7.75 15.44 1.63
CA ASN A 41 -7.66 14.37 0.64
C ASN A 41 -6.84 13.20 1.22
N SER A 42 -6.52 12.19 0.40
CA SER A 42 -5.77 11.01 0.82
C SER A 42 -4.24 11.09 0.67
N VAL A 43 -3.63 12.26 0.39
CA VAL A 43 -2.19 12.38 0.04
C VAL A 43 -1.24 11.71 1.04
N ASN A 44 -1.58 11.71 2.33
CA ASN A 44 -0.78 11.09 3.40
C ASN A 44 -0.98 9.57 3.51
N THR A 45 -2.02 9.01 2.90
CA THR A 45 -2.50 7.64 3.15
C THR A 45 -2.78 6.84 1.88
N VAL A 46 -2.25 7.24 0.72
CA VAL A 46 -2.34 6.41 -0.48
C VAL A 46 -1.38 5.22 -0.43
N ILE A 47 -1.73 4.13 -1.11
CA ILE A 47 -1.00 2.85 -1.07
C ILE A 47 0.46 2.93 -1.59
N PHE A 48 0.72 3.85 -2.52
CA PHE A 48 2.00 3.95 -3.26
C PHE A 48 3.04 4.81 -2.55
N ARG A 49 2.87 5.10 -1.25
CA ARG A 49 3.95 5.66 -0.43
C ARG A 49 4.95 4.55 -0.06
N LYS A 50 6.15 4.61 -0.62
CA LYS A 50 7.23 3.60 -0.44
C LYS A 50 8.49 4.26 0.14
N ASN A 51 8.55 4.50 1.45
CA ASN A 51 7.55 4.20 2.49
C ASN A 51 6.96 5.46 3.12
N SER A 52 5.84 5.31 3.83
CA SER A 52 5.31 6.31 4.79
C SER A 52 5.91 6.15 6.20
N LEU A 53 6.31 4.93 6.55
CA LEU A 53 6.82 4.47 7.83
C LEU A 53 7.96 3.47 7.58
N VAL A 54 9.10 3.62 8.25
CA VAL A 54 10.25 2.72 8.07
C VAL A 54 11.07 2.59 9.35
N THR A 55 11.49 1.37 9.69
CA THR A 55 12.39 1.11 10.82
C THR A 55 13.81 0.82 10.35
N PHE A 56 14.79 1.39 11.05
CA PHE A 56 16.21 1.09 10.90
C PHE A 56 16.88 1.02 12.26
N LYS A 57 17.53 -0.12 12.56
CA LYS A 57 18.29 -0.34 13.81
C LYS A 57 17.57 0.10 15.09
N GLY A 58 16.26 -0.16 15.17
CA GLY A 58 15.43 0.14 16.34
C GLY A 58 14.88 1.57 16.44
N GLU A 59 15.20 2.46 15.50
CA GLU A 59 14.48 3.73 15.30
C GLU A 59 13.46 3.57 14.17
N GLN A 60 12.24 4.06 14.40
CA GLN A 60 11.16 4.09 13.41
C GLN A 60 10.90 5.53 12.99
N TYR A 61 10.86 5.77 11.69
CA TYR A 61 10.69 7.07 11.05
C TYR A 61 9.35 7.12 10.34
N ALA A 62 8.68 8.28 10.37
CA ALA A 62 7.45 8.55 9.66
C ALA A 62 7.54 9.91 8.94
N ALA A 63 6.80 10.06 7.85
CA ALA A 63 6.68 11.33 7.13
C ALA A 63 5.23 11.60 6.73
N TYR A 64 4.81 12.86 6.78
CA TYR A 64 3.47 13.30 6.40
C TYR A 64 3.43 14.81 6.14
N TYR A 65 2.40 15.30 5.47
CA TYR A 65 2.09 16.73 5.41
C TYR A 65 1.20 17.12 6.59
N ASP A 66 1.58 18.18 7.30
CA ASP A 66 0.73 18.80 8.30
C ASP A 66 -0.39 19.65 7.68
N GLN A 67 -1.21 20.30 8.50
CA GLN A 67 -2.33 21.14 8.03
C GLN A 67 -1.86 22.34 7.18
N GLN A 68 -0.61 22.79 7.37
CA GLN A 68 0.01 23.89 6.62
C GLN A 68 0.75 23.39 5.37
N GLN A 69 0.55 22.12 5.01
CA GLN A 69 1.17 21.40 3.89
C GLN A 69 2.70 21.33 4.00
N VAL A 70 3.24 21.47 5.22
CA VAL A 70 4.66 21.34 5.50
C VAL A 70 5.01 19.85 5.57
N LEU A 71 6.06 19.46 4.86
CA LEU A 71 6.68 18.15 5.01
C LEU A 71 7.18 18.03 6.46
N THR A 72 6.54 17.14 7.21
CA THR A 72 6.85 16.86 8.61
C THR A 72 7.47 15.47 8.72
N LEU A 73 8.58 15.41 9.44
CA LEU A 73 9.28 14.17 9.74
C LEU A 73 9.16 13.86 11.22
N ALA A 74 9.02 12.58 11.54
CA ALA A 74 8.98 12.13 12.92
C ALA A 74 9.84 10.88 13.10
N LYS A 75 10.39 10.71 14.29
CA LYS A 75 11.05 9.45 14.69
C LYS A 75 10.77 9.07 16.13
N ARG A 76 10.87 7.77 16.41
CA ARG A 76 10.81 7.21 17.77
C ARG A 76 11.72 5.99 17.88
N LYS A 77 12.00 5.56 19.12
CA LYS A 77 12.40 4.16 19.34
C LYS A 77 11.22 3.24 19.03
N SER A 78 11.45 2.16 18.29
CA SER A 78 10.40 1.21 17.90
C SER A 78 9.65 0.69 19.13
N GLY A 79 8.31 0.75 19.11
CA GLY A 79 7.43 0.36 20.23
C GLY A 79 7.22 1.44 21.31
N SER A 80 8.02 2.52 21.33
CA SER A 80 7.80 3.67 22.21
C SER A 80 6.60 4.51 21.75
N ASN A 81 5.84 5.12 22.65
CA ASN A 81 4.81 6.10 22.26
C ASN A 81 5.35 7.54 22.14
N LYS A 82 6.64 7.76 22.43
CA LYS A 82 7.27 9.09 22.40
C LYS A 82 7.89 9.37 21.04
N TRP A 83 7.26 10.27 20.29
CA TRP A 83 7.73 10.74 18.99
C TRP A 83 8.50 12.06 19.13
N GLN A 84 9.64 12.14 18.47
CA GLN A 84 10.27 13.41 18.12
C GLN A 84 9.72 13.82 16.76
N VAL A 85 9.13 15.02 16.67
CA VAL A 85 8.50 15.53 15.45
C VAL A 85 9.19 16.84 15.04
N ALA A 86 9.46 17.00 13.76
CA ALA A 86 10.08 18.19 13.20
C ALA A 86 9.40 18.59 11.89
N ALA A 87 8.85 19.81 11.86
CA ALA A 87 8.50 20.47 10.62
C ALA A 87 9.79 20.80 9.85
N THR A 88 9.84 20.47 8.56
CA THR A 88 10.99 20.81 7.71
C THR A 88 10.83 22.20 7.11
N ALA A 89 11.86 22.69 6.43
CA ALA A 89 11.77 23.92 5.63
C ALA A 89 10.96 23.74 4.32
N TYR A 90 10.48 22.53 4.03
CA TYR A 90 9.85 22.19 2.75
C TYR A 90 8.35 22.05 2.86
N LYS A 91 7.66 22.51 1.82
CA LYS A 91 6.23 22.28 1.61
C LYS A 91 6.03 21.41 0.37
N GLY A 92 4.88 20.77 0.32
CA GLY A 92 4.33 20.18 -0.90
C GLY A 92 2.94 20.76 -1.15
N ASP A 93 2.42 20.51 -2.33
CA ASP A 93 1.03 20.81 -2.64
C ASP A 93 0.18 19.60 -2.22
N ALA A 94 -0.26 19.61 -0.96
CA ALA A 94 -1.06 18.55 -0.37
C ALA A 94 -2.49 18.52 -0.92
N ALA A 95 -2.89 19.47 -1.78
CA ALA A 95 -4.16 19.47 -2.50
C ALA A 95 -4.29 18.31 -3.49
N ASP A 96 -3.16 17.85 -4.04
CA ASP A 96 -3.09 16.78 -5.01
C ASP A 96 -2.69 15.47 -4.33
N ALA A 97 -3.57 14.47 -4.35
CA ALA A 97 -3.35 13.18 -3.70
C ALA A 97 -2.16 12.39 -4.31
N HIS A 98 -1.69 12.76 -5.51
CA HIS A 98 -0.51 12.16 -6.13
C HIS A 98 0.81 12.69 -5.56
N LYS A 99 0.81 13.90 -4.99
CA LYS A 99 2.01 14.63 -4.51
C LYS A 99 2.52 14.14 -3.15
N THR A 100 2.57 12.83 -3.00
CA THR A 100 2.91 12.10 -1.76
C THR A 100 4.35 12.31 -1.30
N ILE A 101 4.66 11.74 -0.13
CA ILE A 101 6.01 11.65 0.44
C ILE A 101 6.42 10.18 0.54
N SER A 102 7.62 9.86 0.07
CA SER A 102 8.26 8.56 0.25
C SER A 102 9.59 8.70 0.97
N ILE A 103 9.82 7.83 1.96
CA ILE A 103 11.04 7.79 2.78
C ILE A 103 11.68 6.41 2.85
N MET A 104 13.00 6.39 3.02
CA MET A 104 13.77 5.18 3.31
C MET A 104 15.06 5.52 4.05
N VAL A 105 15.60 4.58 4.81
CA VAL A 105 16.90 4.73 5.49
C VAL A 105 17.92 3.81 4.83
N ASP A 106 19.07 4.37 4.43
CA ASP A 106 20.16 3.58 3.83
C ASP A 106 20.96 2.78 4.86
N GLY A 107 21.93 1.98 4.39
CA GLY A 107 22.79 1.15 5.24
C GLY A 107 23.66 1.92 6.23
N ALA A 108 23.95 3.18 5.93
CA ALA A 108 24.71 4.07 6.80
C ALA A 108 23.81 4.81 7.82
N GLY A 109 22.48 4.69 7.68
CA GLY A 109 21.51 5.26 8.60
C GLY A 109 20.99 6.63 8.20
N TYR A 110 21.29 7.12 7.00
CA TYR A 110 20.74 8.39 6.52
C TYR A 110 19.31 8.21 6.03
N LEU A 111 18.42 9.13 6.42
CA LEU A 111 17.05 9.19 5.94
C LEU A 111 17.01 9.89 4.58
N HIS A 112 16.52 9.20 3.55
CA HIS A 112 16.26 9.72 2.21
C HIS A 112 14.78 10.08 2.10
N VAL A 113 14.49 11.25 1.54
CA VAL A 113 13.11 11.78 1.44
C VAL A 113 12.87 12.36 0.05
N ALA A 114 11.79 11.93 -0.60
CA ALA A 114 11.28 12.53 -1.82
C ALA A 114 9.80 12.92 -1.64
N TRP A 115 9.38 14.06 -2.17
CA TRP A 115 8.04 14.59 -1.89
C TRP A 115 7.44 15.46 -3.00
N GLY A 116 6.12 15.51 -3.08
CA GLY A 116 5.44 16.54 -3.87
C GLY A 116 5.50 16.36 -5.39
N LEU A 117 5.63 15.11 -5.86
CA LEU A 117 5.97 14.81 -7.26
C LEU A 117 4.77 14.28 -8.04
N HIS A 118 4.27 15.09 -8.98
CA HIS A 118 3.28 14.70 -9.98
C HIS A 118 3.55 15.44 -11.29
N ASN A 119 4.46 14.88 -12.11
CA ASN A 119 5.01 15.51 -13.31
C ASN A 119 5.78 16.82 -12.98
N GLU A 120 6.54 16.80 -11.89
CA GLU A 120 7.29 17.94 -11.36
C GLU A 120 8.81 17.68 -11.36
N PRO A 121 9.66 18.71 -11.28
CA PRO A 121 11.08 18.53 -10.99
C PRO A 121 11.31 17.80 -9.65
N LEU A 122 12.37 17.00 -9.59
CA LEU A 122 12.70 16.20 -8.42
C LEU A 122 12.87 17.06 -7.16
N ASN A 123 12.12 16.70 -6.14
CA ASN A 123 12.27 17.17 -4.77
C ASN A 123 12.83 15.99 -3.96
N TYR A 124 14.11 16.07 -3.65
CA TYR A 124 14.82 15.04 -2.92
C TYR A 124 15.81 15.68 -1.95
N ALA A 125 15.87 15.14 -0.72
CA ALA A 125 16.81 15.56 0.30
C ALA A 125 17.20 14.37 1.19
N VAL A 126 18.29 14.54 1.92
CA VAL A 126 18.84 13.50 2.82
C VAL A 126 19.01 14.11 4.21
N GLY A 127 18.85 13.29 5.25
CA GLY A 127 19.19 13.68 6.61
C GLY A 127 20.63 14.19 6.70
N ILE A 128 20.88 15.22 7.51
CA ILE A 128 22.22 15.83 7.63
C ILE A 128 23.25 14.93 8.34
N ALA A 129 22.78 13.89 9.02
CA ALA A 129 23.58 12.89 9.72
C ALA A 129 22.77 11.58 9.84
N PRO A 130 23.42 10.42 10.12
CA PRO A 130 22.71 9.19 10.41
C PRO A 130 21.69 9.37 11.54
N GLY A 131 20.47 8.90 11.31
CA GLY A 131 19.34 9.02 12.22
C GLY A 131 18.76 10.42 12.41
N SER A 132 19.25 11.42 11.67
CA SER A 132 18.70 12.78 11.70
C SER A 132 17.39 12.88 10.91
N ILE A 133 16.43 13.61 11.47
CA ILE A 133 15.22 14.08 10.76
C ILE A 133 15.33 15.55 10.32
N ALA A 134 16.48 16.20 10.55
CA ALA A 134 16.82 17.47 9.90
C ALA A 134 17.42 17.17 8.52
N LEU A 135 16.89 17.83 7.49
CA LEU A 135 17.24 17.56 6.09
C LEU A 135 18.28 18.54 5.55
N SER A 136 19.06 18.09 4.57
CA SER A 136 19.90 18.93 3.72
C SER A 136 19.06 19.86 2.83
N ALA A 137 19.72 20.77 2.11
CA ALA A 137 19.17 21.39 0.90
C ALA A 137 18.71 20.33 -0.12
N LYS A 138 17.82 20.71 -1.06
CA LYS A 138 17.42 19.84 -2.18
C LYS A 138 18.64 19.38 -2.98
N LYS A 139 18.62 18.13 -3.42
CA LYS A 139 19.67 17.49 -4.21
C LYS A 139 19.08 16.89 -5.47
N SER A 140 19.86 16.83 -6.54
CA SER A 140 19.63 15.91 -7.64
C SER A 140 20.04 14.50 -7.22
N MET A 141 19.56 13.49 -7.95
CA MET A 141 20.12 12.14 -7.85
C MET A 141 21.27 12.00 -8.83
N THR A 142 20.92 11.88 -10.11
CA THR A 142 21.82 11.73 -11.26
C THR A 142 21.83 12.97 -12.14
N GLY A 143 20.80 13.83 -12.04
CA GLY A 143 20.54 14.93 -12.96
C GLY A 143 19.90 14.51 -14.29
N ILE A 144 19.64 13.21 -14.49
CA ILE A 144 19.06 12.65 -15.72
C ILE A 144 17.59 12.29 -15.44
N ALA A 145 16.68 12.72 -16.33
CA ALA A 145 15.25 12.42 -16.26
C ALA A 145 14.53 12.95 -14.98
N GLU A 146 15.08 13.96 -14.32
CA GLU A 146 14.57 14.47 -13.03
C GLU A 146 13.61 15.66 -13.13
N ASN A 147 13.16 16.05 -14.33
CA ASN A 147 12.33 17.24 -14.52
C ASN A 147 10.81 16.96 -14.51
N ARG A 148 10.40 15.69 -14.62
CA ARG A 148 8.99 15.28 -14.81
C ARG A 148 8.66 14.03 -13.99
N VAL A 149 8.94 14.09 -12.70
CA VAL A 149 8.87 12.96 -11.78
C VAL A 149 7.45 12.80 -11.22
N SER A 150 6.95 11.56 -11.20
CA SER A 150 5.77 11.15 -10.44
C SER A 150 6.03 9.85 -9.70
N TYR A 151 5.32 9.62 -8.59
CA TYR A 151 5.31 8.36 -7.84
C TYR A 151 6.72 7.93 -7.38
N PRO A 152 7.39 8.71 -6.51
CA PRO A 152 8.70 8.35 -5.99
C PRO A 152 8.60 7.12 -5.07
N GLU A 153 9.42 6.11 -5.31
CA GLU A 153 9.45 4.90 -4.48
C GLU A 153 10.88 4.52 -4.11
N PHE A 154 11.16 4.39 -2.81
CA PHE A 154 12.44 3.91 -2.31
C PHE A 154 12.35 2.45 -1.88
N TYR A 155 13.42 1.71 -2.14
CA TYR A 155 13.55 0.33 -1.68
C TYR A 155 14.98 0.04 -1.22
N LYS A 156 15.13 -0.59 -0.05
CA LYS A 156 16.44 -0.95 0.49
C LYS A 156 16.88 -2.31 -0.05
N LEU A 157 18.06 -2.34 -0.67
CA LEU A 157 18.73 -3.56 -1.10
C LEU A 157 19.52 -4.19 0.06
N PRO A 158 19.86 -5.49 -0.03
CA PRO A 158 20.84 -6.09 0.88
C PRO A 158 22.13 -5.27 0.89
N LYS A 159 22.79 -5.18 2.05
CA LYS A 159 23.98 -4.35 2.30
C LYS A 159 23.72 -2.84 2.33
N GLY A 160 22.48 -2.40 2.13
CA GLY A 160 22.04 -1.04 2.49
C GLY A 160 22.10 0.01 1.38
N ASP A 161 22.39 -0.38 0.14
CA ASP A 161 22.10 0.45 -1.03
C ASP A 161 20.58 0.70 -1.14
N LEU A 162 20.20 1.76 -1.86
CA LEU A 162 18.80 2.05 -2.14
C LEU A 162 18.53 1.96 -3.64
N LEU A 163 17.34 1.50 -4.01
CA LEU A 163 16.74 1.79 -5.31
C LEU A 163 15.78 2.95 -5.17
N PHE A 164 15.67 3.74 -6.23
CA PHE A 164 14.66 4.76 -6.40
C PHE A 164 13.97 4.59 -7.74
N LEU A 165 12.67 4.34 -7.69
CA LEU A 165 11.82 4.18 -8.87
C LEU A 165 10.93 5.41 -9.00
N TYR A 166 10.69 5.82 -10.23
CA TYR A 166 9.73 6.88 -10.51
C TYR A 166 9.25 6.83 -11.97
N ARG A 167 8.10 7.44 -12.21
CA ARG A 167 7.64 7.72 -13.57
C ARG A 167 8.28 9.01 -14.06
N ASN A 168 9.02 8.93 -15.15
CA ASN A 168 9.44 10.11 -15.89
C ASN A 168 8.46 10.37 -17.04
N GLY A 169 7.78 11.52 -17.01
CA GLY A 169 6.79 11.91 -18.01
C GLY A 169 5.35 11.97 -17.47
N ALA A 170 4.44 12.42 -18.34
CA ALA A 170 3.01 12.53 -18.03
C ALA A 170 2.27 11.24 -18.40
N SER A 171 1.00 11.17 -17.98
CA SER A 171 0.10 10.09 -18.41
C SER A 171 0.03 10.01 -19.94
N GLY A 172 0.19 8.81 -20.48
CA GLY A 172 0.20 8.46 -21.91
C GLY A 172 1.60 8.38 -22.52
N ASN A 173 2.62 8.86 -21.80
CA ASN A 173 4.00 8.92 -22.28
C ASN A 173 5.00 8.91 -21.10
N GLY A 174 4.75 8.05 -20.12
CA GLY A 174 5.55 7.94 -18.91
C GLY A 174 6.34 6.64 -18.88
N ASN A 175 7.65 6.73 -18.65
CA ASN A 175 8.54 5.58 -18.58
C ASN A 175 8.95 5.30 -17.14
N LEU A 176 9.14 4.02 -16.80
CA LEU A 176 9.70 3.64 -15.51
C LEU A 176 11.23 3.83 -15.50
N VAL A 177 11.70 4.74 -14.64
CA VAL A 177 13.12 4.96 -14.37
C VAL A 177 13.52 4.27 -13.06
N ILE A 178 14.70 3.68 -13.04
CA ILE A 178 15.32 3.07 -11.85
C ILE A 178 16.69 3.69 -11.64
N ASN A 179 16.89 4.32 -10.49
CA ASN A 179 18.18 4.75 -9.99
C ASN A 179 18.61 3.87 -8.81
N ARG A 180 19.93 3.77 -8.59
CA ARG A 180 20.52 3.10 -7.41
C ARG A 180 21.45 4.04 -6.67
N TYR A 181 21.25 4.15 -5.37
CA TYR A 181 22.17 4.80 -4.44
C TYR A 181 23.19 3.79 -3.96
N LEU A 182 24.45 4.06 -4.23
CA LEU A 182 25.58 3.29 -3.73
C LEU A 182 26.00 3.85 -2.38
N ALA A 183 25.70 3.13 -1.30
CA ALA A 183 25.94 3.61 0.07
C ALA A 183 27.44 3.83 0.35
N THR A 184 28.31 3.06 -0.33
CA THR A 184 29.78 3.17 -0.21
C THR A 184 30.33 4.47 -0.77
N THR A 185 29.79 4.96 -1.89
CA THR A 185 30.25 6.20 -2.54
C THR A 185 29.33 7.38 -2.30
N GLN A 186 28.17 7.15 -1.67
CA GLN A 186 27.11 8.11 -1.44
C GLN A 186 26.62 8.82 -2.72
N LYS A 187 26.52 8.07 -3.82
CA LYS A 187 26.13 8.60 -5.13
C LYS A 187 24.98 7.79 -5.72
N TRP A 188 24.12 8.49 -6.46
CA TRP A 188 23.14 7.84 -7.32
C TRP A 188 23.74 7.54 -8.68
N VAL A 189 23.37 6.39 -9.24
CA VAL A 189 23.62 6.02 -10.63
C VAL A 189 22.29 5.63 -11.28
N ASN A 190 22.12 5.92 -12.56
CA ASN A 190 20.98 5.42 -13.31
C ASN A 190 21.19 3.93 -13.66
N VAL A 191 20.20 3.10 -13.38
CA VAL A 191 20.22 1.65 -13.69
C VAL A 191 19.39 1.37 -14.93
N GLN A 192 18.19 1.96 -15.00
CA GLN A 192 17.31 1.88 -16.17
C GLN A 192 16.69 3.25 -16.41
N SER A 193 16.74 3.75 -17.63
CA SER A 193 16.08 5.01 -18.04
C SER A 193 14.70 4.79 -18.67
N ASN A 194 14.42 3.57 -19.13
CA ASN A 194 13.16 3.17 -19.73
C ASN A 194 12.98 1.65 -19.60
N LEU A 195 12.61 1.16 -18.41
CA LEU A 195 12.45 -0.30 -18.20
C LEU A 195 11.16 -0.83 -18.84
N ILE A 196 10.04 -0.16 -18.56
CA ILE A 196 8.72 -0.49 -19.09
C ILE A 196 8.32 0.65 -20.01
N ASP A 197 8.11 0.32 -21.29
CA ASP A 197 7.80 1.28 -22.34
C ASP A 197 6.36 1.10 -22.82
N GLY A 198 5.57 2.17 -22.66
CA GLY A 198 4.20 2.25 -23.16
C GLY A 198 4.09 2.62 -24.63
N GLU A 199 5.22 2.82 -25.32
CA GLU A 199 5.34 3.11 -26.76
C GLU A 199 4.55 4.36 -27.19
N GLY A 200 4.36 5.32 -26.27
CA GLY A 200 3.51 6.49 -26.46
C GLY A 200 2.01 6.17 -26.64
N LYS A 201 1.59 4.93 -26.37
CA LYS A 201 0.21 4.44 -26.55
C LYS A 201 -0.52 4.18 -25.23
N ARG A 202 0.22 3.87 -24.16
CA ARG A 202 -0.32 3.43 -22.88
C ARG A 202 0.58 3.81 -21.71
N ASN A 203 0.08 3.63 -20.49
CA ASN A 203 0.87 3.75 -19.26
C ASN A 203 1.04 2.39 -18.58
N ALA A 204 2.16 2.23 -17.89
CA ALA A 204 2.32 1.18 -16.88
C ALA A 204 2.17 1.78 -15.48
N TYR A 205 1.53 1.02 -14.60
CA TYR A 205 1.46 1.32 -13.17
C TYR A 205 1.95 0.13 -12.38
N TRP A 206 3.07 0.29 -11.70
CA TRP A 206 3.81 -0.80 -11.08
C TRP A 206 3.66 -0.85 -9.57
N GLN A 207 4.14 -1.98 -9.04
CA GLN A 207 4.55 -2.17 -7.66
C GLN A 207 5.77 -3.10 -7.66
N MET A 208 6.66 -2.91 -6.67
CA MET A 208 7.89 -3.68 -6.56
C MET A 208 8.06 -4.26 -5.15
N ALA A 209 8.76 -5.40 -5.07
CA ALA A 209 9.25 -5.97 -3.82
C ALA A 209 10.68 -6.53 -4.01
N ILE A 210 11.45 -6.52 -2.93
CA ILE A 210 12.81 -7.09 -2.88
C ILE A 210 12.77 -8.33 -2.00
N ASP A 211 13.25 -9.45 -2.51
CA ASP A 211 13.32 -10.71 -1.77
C ASP A 211 14.54 -10.75 -0.81
N LYS A 212 14.65 -11.83 -0.02
CA LYS A 212 15.78 -11.99 0.92
C LYS A 212 17.15 -12.11 0.24
N LYS A 213 17.21 -12.50 -1.03
CA LYS A 213 18.44 -12.60 -1.83
C LYS A 213 18.81 -11.26 -2.46
N GLY A 214 17.94 -10.26 -2.40
CA GLY A 214 18.11 -8.97 -3.06
C GLY A 214 17.63 -8.94 -4.50
N PHE A 215 16.89 -9.96 -4.93
CA PHE A 215 16.26 -9.97 -6.24
C PHE A 215 15.07 -9.01 -6.24
N ILE A 216 14.92 -8.33 -7.36
CA ILE A 216 13.91 -7.30 -7.56
C ILE A 216 12.77 -7.93 -8.34
N HIS A 217 11.59 -7.96 -7.73
CA HIS A 217 10.38 -8.43 -8.36
C HIS A 217 9.51 -7.21 -8.67
N LEU A 218 9.03 -7.14 -9.90
CA LEU A 218 8.22 -6.04 -10.41
C LEU A 218 6.94 -6.61 -11.02
N SER A 219 5.80 -6.01 -10.70
CA SER A 219 4.54 -6.27 -11.39
C SER A 219 3.85 -4.97 -11.74
N TRP A 220 3.04 -4.98 -12.80
CA TRP A 220 2.34 -3.78 -13.25
C TRP A 220 1.07 -4.13 -14.01
N VAL A 221 0.19 -3.14 -14.13
CA VAL A 221 -0.95 -3.17 -15.06
C VAL A 221 -0.69 -2.17 -16.20
N TRP A 222 -1.27 -2.43 -17.36
CA TRP A 222 -1.32 -1.48 -18.47
C TRP A 222 -2.58 -0.62 -18.38
N ARG A 223 -2.54 0.59 -18.95
CA ARG A 223 -3.69 1.49 -19.06
C ARG A 223 -3.67 2.23 -20.40
N GLU A 224 -4.68 1.99 -21.23
CA GLU A 224 -4.71 2.52 -22.60
C GLU A 224 -5.18 3.98 -22.69
N SER A 225 -5.87 4.51 -21.68
CA SER A 225 -6.40 5.89 -21.70
C SER A 225 -6.46 6.53 -20.31
N PRO A 226 -6.78 7.84 -20.21
CA PRO A 226 -7.02 8.48 -18.90
C PRO A 226 -8.14 7.85 -18.08
N ASP A 227 -9.06 7.09 -18.67
CA ASP A 227 -10.11 6.38 -17.93
C ASP A 227 -9.51 5.19 -17.15
N VAL A 228 -9.84 5.06 -15.86
CA VAL A 228 -9.38 3.93 -15.03
C VAL A 228 -9.90 2.60 -15.58
N ALA A 229 -11.08 2.60 -16.20
CA ALA A 229 -11.65 1.41 -16.81
C ALA A 229 -10.82 0.85 -17.99
N SER A 230 -9.84 1.61 -18.50
CA SER A 230 -8.91 1.12 -19.52
C SER A 230 -7.70 0.35 -18.97
N ASN A 231 -7.65 0.13 -17.65
CA ASN A 231 -6.67 -0.76 -17.04
C ASN A 231 -6.87 -2.20 -17.53
N HIS A 232 -5.78 -2.90 -17.85
CA HIS A 232 -5.80 -4.32 -18.19
C HIS A 232 -4.49 -5.03 -17.82
N ASP A 233 -4.62 -6.35 -17.69
CA ASP A 233 -3.59 -7.33 -17.37
C ASP A 233 -2.84 -7.08 -16.05
N MET A 234 -2.21 -8.13 -15.53
CA MET A 234 -1.19 -8.04 -14.51
C MET A 234 0.08 -8.70 -15.04
N CYS A 235 1.09 -7.89 -15.28
CA CYS A 235 2.37 -8.32 -15.83
C CYS A 235 3.43 -8.54 -14.74
N TYR A 236 4.51 -9.24 -15.09
CA TYR A 236 5.59 -9.54 -14.14
C TYR A 236 7.00 -9.57 -14.77
N ALA A 237 7.99 -9.14 -13.99
CA ALA A 237 9.41 -9.29 -14.31
C ALA A 237 10.26 -9.45 -13.04
N LEU A 238 11.41 -10.10 -13.17
CA LEU A 238 12.37 -10.37 -12.11
C LEU A 238 13.77 -9.90 -12.53
N SER A 239 14.50 -9.24 -11.65
CA SER A 239 15.93 -8.96 -11.83
C SER A 239 16.73 -9.55 -10.67
N LYS A 240 17.81 -10.25 -10.99
CA LYS A 240 18.70 -10.92 -10.02
C LYS A 240 20.01 -10.18 -9.78
N ASP A 241 20.27 -9.11 -10.51
CA ASP A 241 21.56 -8.41 -10.58
C ASP A 241 21.44 -6.91 -10.27
N GLY A 242 20.42 -6.53 -9.49
CA GLY A 242 20.24 -5.15 -9.03
C GLY A 242 19.57 -4.24 -10.06
N GLY A 243 18.83 -4.80 -11.01
CA GLY A 243 17.99 -4.07 -11.97
C GLY A 243 18.58 -3.93 -13.37
N ILE A 244 19.75 -4.51 -13.62
CA ILE A 244 20.47 -4.40 -14.90
C ILE A 244 19.83 -5.31 -15.94
N ASN A 245 19.63 -6.58 -15.61
CA ASN A 245 18.98 -7.56 -16.47
C ASN A 245 17.68 -8.05 -15.86
N TRP A 246 16.72 -8.32 -16.72
CA TRP A 246 15.38 -8.75 -16.34
C TRP A 246 15.00 -10.05 -17.04
N GLU A 247 14.26 -10.90 -16.34
CA GLU A 247 13.76 -12.19 -16.81
C GLU A 247 12.28 -12.36 -16.43
N ARG A 248 11.60 -13.23 -17.19
CA ARG A 248 10.29 -13.78 -16.85
C ARG A 248 10.42 -14.72 -15.63
N SER A 249 9.30 -15.06 -15.01
CA SER A 249 9.26 -16.05 -13.93
C SER A 249 9.72 -17.45 -14.35
N THR A 250 9.79 -17.73 -15.65
CA THR A 250 10.33 -18.97 -16.24
C THR A 250 11.86 -18.97 -16.38
N GLY A 251 12.53 -17.85 -16.08
CA GLY A 251 13.96 -17.66 -16.28
C GLY A 251 14.35 -17.19 -17.69
N GLN A 252 13.39 -17.04 -18.61
CA GLN A 252 13.68 -16.46 -19.92
C GLN A 252 14.00 -14.97 -19.80
N ARG A 253 15.15 -14.55 -20.30
CA ARG A 253 15.58 -13.13 -20.30
C ARG A 253 14.69 -12.27 -21.20
N TYR A 254 14.41 -11.04 -20.75
CA TYR A 254 13.77 -10.01 -21.57
C TYR A 254 14.80 -9.29 -22.45
N ASN A 255 14.39 -8.95 -23.67
CA ASN A 255 15.02 -7.90 -24.44
C ASN A 255 14.35 -6.57 -24.05
N LEU A 256 15.10 -5.65 -23.47
CA LEU A 256 14.57 -4.38 -22.96
C LEU A 256 14.41 -3.35 -24.08
N PRO A 257 13.45 -2.39 -23.97
CA PRO A 257 12.48 -2.26 -22.88
C PRO A 257 11.38 -3.33 -22.92
N ILE A 258 10.69 -3.54 -21.80
CA ILE A 258 9.51 -4.42 -21.75
C ILE A 258 8.29 -3.64 -22.25
N THR A 259 7.62 -4.18 -23.27
CA THR A 259 6.42 -3.61 -23.90
C THR A 259 5.21 -4.51 -23.68
N ALA A 260 4.01 -4.04 -24.02
CA ALA A 260 2.80 -4.87 -23.94
C ALA A 260 2.91 -6.17 -24.77
N ALA A 261 3.58 -6.13 -25.93
CA ALA A 261 3.77 -7.30 -26.78
C ALA A 261 4.77 -8.33 -26.22
N THR A 262 5.65 -7.90 -25.32
CA THR A 262 6.74 -8.75 -24.81
C THR A 262 6.56 -9.15 -23.36
N ALA A 263 5.74 -8.46 -22.58
CA ALA A 263 5.52 -8.73 -21.16
C ALA A 263 5.07 -10.18 -20.88
N GLU A 264 5.42 -10.69 -19.69
CA GLU A 264 4.81 -11.90 -19.14
C GLU A 264 3.53 -11.51 -18.41
N HIS A 265 2.42 -12.15 -18.74
CA HIS A 265 1.17 -12.00 -18.01
C HIS A 265 1.15 -12.97 -16.81
N ALA A 266 1.18 -12.42 -15.60
CA ALA A 266 0.89 -13.15 -14.38
C ALA A 266 -0.62 -13.44 -14.27
N CYS A 267 -1.46 -12.55 -14.77
CA CYS A 267 -2.89 -12.78 -14.95
C CYS A 267 -3.39 -11.92 -16.12
N GLU A 268 -4.17 -12.50 -17.02
CA GLU A 268 -4.88 -11.74 -18.06
C GLU A 268 -6.18 -11.20 -17.48
N ILE A 269 -6.40 -9.90 -17.63
CA ILE A 269 -7.56 -9.21 -17.04
C ILE A 269 -8.00 -8.14 -18.05
N PRO A 270 -9.14 -8.29 -18.72
CA PRO A 270 -9.52 -7.36 -19.79
C PRO A 270 -9.85 -5.97 -19.25
N GLN A 271 -9.85 -4.97 -20.13
CA GLN A 271 -10.39 -3.64 -19.82
C GLN A 271 -11.86 -3.74 -19.36
N LYS A 272 -12.34 -2.72 -18.64
CA LYS A 272 -13.70 -2.64 -18.08
C LYS A 272 -14.03 -3.74 -17.05
N SER A 273 -12.99 -4.33 -16.48
CA SER A 273 -13.08 -5.28 -15.38
C SER A 273 -12.95 -4.62 -14.01
N GLU A 274 -12.98 -3.29 -13.90
CA GLU A 274 -12.75 -2.58 -12.62
C GLU A 274 -11.38 -2.92 -12.00
N LEU A 275 -10.41 -3.28 -12.85
CA LEU A 275 -9.02 -3.50 -12.43
C LEU A 275 -8.42 -2.19 -11.96
N ILE A 276 -7.90 -2.18 -10.74
CA ILE A 276 -7.18 -1.02 -10.21
C ILE A 276 -5.69 -1.08 -10.52
N ASN A 277 -5.08 0.11 -10.62
CA ASN A 277 -3.65 0.32 -10.79
C ASN A 277 -2.93 0.70 -9.48
N GLN A 278 -1.60 0.51 -9.45
CA GLN A 278 -0.70 0.82 -8.33
C GLN A 278 -1.13 0.20 -7.00
N THR A 279 -0.90 -1.09 -6.80
CA THR A 279 -1.31 -1.78 -5.57
C THR A 279 -0.11 -2.18 -4.72
N SER A 280 0.06 -3.47 -4.44
CA SER A 280 1.16 -3.98 -3.67
C SER A 280 1.51 -5.40 -4.08
N MET A 281 2.75 -5.76 -3.79
CA MET A 281 3.21 -7.14 -3.84
C MET A 281 4.16 -7.41 -2.69
N VAL A 282 4.29 -8.68 -2.33
CA VAL A 282 5.27 -9.18 -1.37
C VAL A 282 5.92 -10.44 -1.92
N ILE A 283 7.16 -10.68 -1.52
CA ILE A 283 7.85 -11.94 -1.76
C ILE A 283 7.96 -12.67 -0.44
N ASP A 284 7.57 -13.95 -0.41
CA ASP A 284 7.74 -14.75 0.78
C ASP A 284 9.22 -15.09 1.04
N ASP A 285 9.46 -15.79 2.15
CA ASP A 285 10.81 -16.16 2.56
C ASP A 285 11.49 -17.16 1.60
N GLU A 286 10.76 -17.73 0.63
CA GLU A 286 11.25 -18.69 -0.37
C GLU A 286 11.47 -18.07 -1.75
N GLY A 287 11.11 -16.80 -1.95
CA GLY A 287 11.25 -16.11 -3.22
C GLY A 287 9.99 -16.17 -4.11
N SER A 288 8.84 -16.60 -3.56
CA SER A 288 7.59 -16.68 -4.31
C SER A 288 6.84 -15.34 -4.29
N PRO A 289 6.38 -14.82 -5.45
CA PRO A 289 5.65 -13.56 -5.51
C PRO A 289 4.17 -13.72 -5.18
N PHE A 290 3.63 -12.72 -4.46
CA PHE A 290 2.20 -12.53 -4.19
C PHE A 290 1.82 -11.10 -4.53
N ILE A 291 0.89 -10.91 -5.45
CA ILE A 291 0.43 -9.60 -5.93
C ILE A 291 -1.03 -9.45 -5.49
N ALA A 292 -1.34 -8.40 -4.74
CA ALA A 292 -2.71 -8.13 -4.32
C ALA A 292 -3.32 -7.01 -5.15
N SER A 293 -4.54 -7.20 -5.61
CA SER A 293 -5.30 -6.21 -6.37
C SER A 293 -6.80 -6.42 -6.16
N TYR A 294 -7.62 -5.72 -6.92
CA TYR A 294 -9.04 -6.04 -7.08
C TYR A 294 -9.48 -5.79 -8.52
N TRP A 295 -10.46 -6.56 -8.95
CA TRP A 295 -11.18 -6.43 -10.21
C TRP A 295 -12.50 -7.21 -10.11
N ARG A 296 -13.29 -7.19 -11.17
CA ARG A 296 -14.58 -7.86 -11.31
C ARG A 296 -14.45 -8.94 -12.38
N GLU A 297 -14.90 -10.14 -12.07
CA GLU A 297 -14.95 -11.25 -13.02
C GLU A 297 -15.98 -10.99 -14.13
N GLU A 298 -15.79 -11.64 -15.27
CA GLU A 298 -16.73 -11.55 -16.40
C GLU A 298 -18.16 -11.96 -15.95
N GLY A 299 -19.16 -11.20 -16.41
CA GLY A 299 -20.56 -11.43 -16.05
C GLY A 299 -20.94 -11.08 -14.61
N GLN A 300 -19.99 -10.77 -13.72
CA GLN A 300 -20.28 -10.32 -12.35
C GLN A 300 -20.46 -8.80 -12.29
N THR A 301 -21.09 -8.26 -11.25
CA THR A 301 -21.27 -6.80 -11.06
C THR A 301 -20.41 -6.23 -9.93
N VAL A 302 -19.84 -7.09 -9.09
CA VAL A 302 -19.16 -6.70 -7.85
C VAL A 302 -17.66 -6.93 -7.99
N PRO A 303 -16.82 -5.87 -7.93
CA PRO A 303 -15.37 -6.06 -7.82
C PRO A 303 -15.01 -6.79 -6.52
N GLN A 304 -14.12 -7.77 -6.61
CA GLN A 304 -13.60 -8.56 -5.50
C GLN A 304 -12.11 -8.27 -5.30
N TYR A 305 -11.61 -8.47 -4.08
CA TYR A 305 -10.17 -8.53 -3.86
C TYR A 305 -9.60 -9.82 -4.43
N HIS A 306 -8.36 -9.75 -4.90
CA HIS A 306 -7.65 -10.86 -5.51
C HIS A 306 -6.21 -10.95 -5.02
N ILE A 307 -5.68 -12.17 -5.02
CA ILE A 307 -4.24 -12.44 -4.85
C ILE A 307 -3.76 -13.31 -6.01
N ILE A 308 -2.82 -12.79 -6.79
CA ILE A 308 -2.10 -13.52 -7.84
C ILE A 308 -0.81 -14.07 -7.23
N TYR A 309 -0.55 -15.35 -7.41
CA TYR A 309 0.60 -16.05 -6.81
C TYR A 309 1.06 -17.21 -7.67
N LYS A 310 2.20 -17.81 -7.32
CA LYS A 310 2.67 -19.05 -7.94
C LYS A 310 2.17 -20.29 -7.19
N ASN A 311 1.46 -21.18 -7.88
CA ASN A 311 1.10 -22.51 -7.42
C ASN A 311 1.80 -23.56 -8.29
N ASN A 312 2.69 -24.36 -7.71
CA ASN A 312 3.50 -25.36 -8.44
C ASN A 312 4.20 -24.77 -9.69
N GLY A 313 4.80 -23.59 -9.54
CA GLY A 313 5.52 -22.89 -10.62
C GLY A 313 4.64 -22.15 -11.65
N ARG A 314 3.32 -22.36 -11.62
CA ARG A 314 2.36 -21.68 -12.52
C ARG A 314 1.67 -20.53 -11.83
N TRP A 315 1.30 -19.50 -12.58
CA TRP A 315 0.49 -18.42 -12.04
C TRP A 315 -0.92 -18.93 -11.69
N ALA A 316 -1.44 -18.45 -10.58
CA ALA A 316 -2.77 -18.73 -10.07
C ALA A 316 -3.37 -17.44 -9.51
N ASN A 317 -4.69 -17.34 -9.53
CA ASN A 317 -5.46 -16.23 -8.98
C ASN A 317 -6.41 -16.77 -7.90
N SER A 318 -6.41 -16.12 -6.74
CA SER A 318 -7.37 -16.34 -5.67
C SER A 318 -8.36 -15.19 -5.67
N ASN A 319 -9.60 -15.41 -6.13
CA ASN A 319 -10.70 -14.47 -5.91
C ASN A 319 -11.23 -14.64 -4.49
N LEU A 320 -11.12 -13.60 -3.65
CA LEU A 320 -11.45 -13.69 -2.22
C LEU A 320 -12.98 -13.76 -1.97
N ASN A 321 -13.79 -13.33 -2.94
CA ASN A 321 -15.24 -13.53 -3.04
C ASN A 321 -16.06 -13.27 -1.75
N PHE A 322 -15.71 -12.23 -0.99
CA PHE A 322 -16.44 -11.87 0.24
C PHE A 322 -17.27 -10.58 0.12
N ARG A 323 -17.05 -9.77 -0.92
CA ARG A 323 -17.77 -8.50 -1.11
C ARG A 323 -19.12 -8.71 -1.76
N LYS A 324 -20.05 -7.78 -1.53
CA LYS A 324 -21.43 -7.84 -2.05
C LYS A 324 -21.88 -6.57 -2.78
N THR A 325 -21.21 -5.45 -2.55
CA THR A 325 -21.62 -4.13 -3.04
C THR A 325 -20.89 -3.77 -4.33
N PRO A 326 -21.62 -3.54 -5.44
CA PRO A 326 -21.03 -3.15 -6.71
C PRO A 326 -20.51 -1.72 -6.65
N PHE A 327 -19.49 -1.43 -7.47
CA PHE A 327 -19.03 -0.09 -7.77
C PHE A 327 -18.32 -0.10 -9.13
N SER A 328 -18.07 1.07 -9.71
CA SER A 328 -17.26 1.22 -10.91
C SER A 328 -16.16 2.24 -10.69
N LEU A 329 -15.00 1.99 -11.29
CA LEU A 329 -13.84 2.87 -11.34
C LEU A 329 -13.91 3.85 -12.51
N SER A 330 -14.81 3.64 -13.49
CA SER A 330 -14.84 4.44 -14.71
C SER A 330 -14.87 5.94 -14.41
N GLY A 331 -14.04 6.68 -15.15
CA GLY A 331 -13.79 8.09 -14.94
C GLY A 331 -12.30 8.44 -14.93
N MET A 332 -12.02 9.74 -14.86
CA MET A 332 -10.67 10.31 -14.83
C MET A 332 -10.34 10.85 -13.43
N GLY A 333 -9.06 11.16 -13.21
CA GLY A 333 -8.57 11.74 -11.97
C GLY A 333 -8.62 10.78 -10.77
N THR A 334 -8.38 11.32 -9.59
CA THR A 334 -8.41 10.61 -8.32
C THR A 334 -9.84 10.24 -7.98
N LYS A 335 -10.09 8.97 -7.67
CA LYS A 335 -11.42 8.45 -7.35
C LYS A 335 -11.62 8.26 -5.84
N SER A 336 -12.80 8.55 -5.34
CA SER A 336 -13.29 8.21 -4.01
C SER A 336 -13.85 6.79 -4.03
N ILE A 337 -12.93 5.83 -4.03
CA ILE A 337 -13.26 4.41 -4.20
C ILE A 337 -13.81 3.86 -2.86
N PRO A 338 -14.93 3.09 -2.88
CA PRO A 338 -15.53 2.53 -1.67
C PRO A 338 -14.65 1.50 -0.96
N ILE A 339 -13.60 1.03 -1.61
CA ILE A 339 -12.60 0.13 -1.07
C ILE A 339 -11.19 0.68 -1.29
N SER A 340 -10.25 0.37 -0.39
CA SER A 340 -8.85 0.72 -0.60
C SER A 340 -8.17 -0.26 -1.54
N ARG A 341 -7.07 0.17 -2.17
CA ARG A 341 -6.08 -0.78 -2.68
C ARG A 341 -5.52 -1.62 -1.50
N PRO A 342 -5.17 -2.89 -1.70
CA PRO A 342 -4.76 -3.77 -0.61
C PRO A 342 -3.24 -3.80 -0.37
N GLN A 343 -2.83 -4.09 0.87
CA GLN A 343 -1.51 -4.67 1.18
C GLN A 343 -1.63 -6.17 1.39
N VAL A 344 -0.60 -6.93 1.04
CA VAL A 344 -0.53 -8.38 1.29
C VAL A 344 0.73 -8.77 2.05
N ILE A 345 0.57 -9.74 2.94
CA ILE A 345 1.66 -10.49 3.58
C ILE A 345 1.37 -11.99 3.42
N ALA A 346 2.41 -12.78 3.16
CA ALA A 346 2.32 -14.23 2.98
C ALA A 346 3.41 -14.94 3.79
N TRP A 347 3.09 -16.13 4.30
CA TRP A 347 4.03 -16.94 5.07
C TRP A 347 3.68 -18.42 4.99
N LYS A 348 4.68 -19.29 5.18
CA LYS A 348 4.46 -20.72 5.28
C LYS A 348 3.78 -21.11 6.59
N GLN A 349 2.78 -21.98 6.48
CA GLN A 349 2.11 -22.63 7.60
C GLN A 349 2.09 -24.15 7.39
N GLY A 350 3.09 -24.83 7.93
CA GLY A 350 3.31 -26.25 7.63
C GLY A 350 3.56 -26.45 6.14
N LYS A 351 2.69 -27.23 5.48
CA LYS A 351 2.75 -27.47 4.02
C LYS A 351 1.95 -26.44 3.20
N ASN A 352 1.15 -25.60 3.86
CA ASN A 352 0.27 -24.65 3.19
C ASN A 352 0.91 -23.26 3.14
N MET A 353 0.47 -22.46 2.17
CA MET A 353 0.74 -21.04 2.13
C MET A 353 -0.40 -20.29 2.81
N ALA A 354 -0.09 -19.55 3.86
CA ALA A 354 -1.04 -18.65 4.52
C ALA A 354 -0.84 -17.22 4.01
N ALA A 355 -1.90 -16.43 4.04
CA ALA A 355 -1.85 -15.03 3.60
C ALA A 355 -2.79 -14.15 4.42
N ALA A 356 -2.41 -12.89 4.54
CA ALA A 356 -3.25 -11.83 5.06
C ALA A 356 -3.31 -10.68 4.06
N LEU A 357 -4.51 -10.19 3.80
CA LEU A 357 -4.77 -9.00 3.01
C LEU A 357 -5.28 -7.90 3.94
N ILE A 358 -4.57 -6.78 4.02
CA ILE A 358 -4.94 -5.60 4.80
C ILE A 358 -5.63 -4.62 3.88
N PHE A 359 -6.79 -4.11 4.29
CA PHE A 359 -7.64 -3.29 3.45
C PHE A 359 -8.63 -2.42 4.25
N ARG A 360 -9.39 -1.60 3.53
CA ARG A 360 -10.53 -0.81 4.00
C ARG A 360 -11.68 -1.01 3.02
N ASP A 361 -12.91 -1.13 3.55
CA ASP A 361 -14.11 -1.34 2.73
C ASP A 361 -15.34 -0.68 3.38
N ILE A 362 -16.18 -0.04 2.56
CA ILE A 362 -17.44 0.58 2.98
C ILE A 362 -18.42 -0.42 3.57
N GLU A 363 -18.44 -1.68 3.09
CA GLU A 363 -19.28 -2.77 3.66
C GLU A 363 -18.94 -3.07 5.12
N ARG A 364 -17.76 -2.62 5.57
CA ARG A 364 -17.24 -2.78 6.93
C ARG A 364 -17.20 -1.45 7.70
N GLY A 365 -17.89 -0.42 7.20
CA GLY A 365 -17.88 0.92 7.81
C GLY A 365 -16.56 1.67 7.63
N ASN A 366 -15.81 1.38 6.57
CA ASN A 366 -14.49 1.98 6.29
C ASN A 366 -13.50 1.81 7.46
N LYS A 367 -13.53 0.67 8.13
CA LYS A 367 -12.57 0.31 9.19
C LYS A 367 -11.29 -0.29 8.59
N ILE A 368 -10.23 -0.29 9.38
CA ILE A 368 -9.00 -1.03 9.07
C ILE A 368 -9.33 -2.52 9.22
N SER A 369 -9.26 -3.26 8.13
CA SER A 369 -9.73 -4.65 8.04
C SER A 369 -8.63 -5.58 7.57
N VAL A 370 -8.76 -6.85 7.93
CA VAL A 370 -7.86 -7.93 7.49
C VAL A 370 -8.67 -9.13 7.01
N ALA A 371 -8.31 -9.68 5.86
CA ALA A 371 -8.79 -10.97 5.39
C ALA A 371 -7.65 -11.99 5.55
N LEU A 372 -7.95 -13.14 6.17
CA LEU A 372 -6.97 -14.17 6.51
C LEU A 372 -7.31 -15.52 5.89
N THR A 373 -6.30 -16.22 5.40
CA THR A 373 -6.40 -17.64 5.05
C THR A 373 -5.19 -18.41 5.58
N GLY A 374 -5.43 -19.62 6.11
CA GLY A 374 -4.36 -20.56 6.47
C GLY A 374 -3.93 -21.46 5.30
N ASN A 375 -4.66 -21.39 4.18
CA ASN A 375 -4.33 -22.13 2.97
C ASN A 375 -4.87 -21.40 1.73
N LEU A 376 -3.98 -20.69 1.04
CA LEU A 376 -4.29 -19.90 -0.14
C LEU A 376 -4.91 -20.74 -1.27
N THR A 377 -4.48 -21.99 -1.45
CA THR A 377 -5.05 -22.87 -2.50
C THR A 377 -6.45 -23.37 -2.15
N ALA A 378 -6.79 -23.43 -0.86
CA ALA A 378 -8.15 -23.78 -0.42
C ALA A 378 -9.12 -22.59 -0.52
N ASN A 379 -8.60 -21.36 -0.70
CA ASN A 379 -9.35 -20.13 -0.88
C ASN A 379 -10.47 -19.90 0.17
N LYS A 380 -10.21 -20.25 1.43
CA LYS A 380 -11.13 -20.00 2.54
C LYS A 380 -10.65 -18.81 3.35
N TRP A 381 -11.44 -17.74 3.35
CA TRP A 381 -11.08 -16.46 3.98
C TRP A 381 -11.93 -16.16 5.20
N THR A 382 -11.30 -15.66 6.26
CA THR A 382 -11.98 -15.07 7.41
C THR A 382 -11.67 -13.57 7.42
N VAL A 383 -12.70 -12.73 7.48
CA VAL A 383 -12.57 -11.28 7.43
C VAL A 383 -12.91 -10.67 8.78
N ASN A 384 -11.99 -9.87 9.32
CA ASN A 384 -12.09 -9.25 10.64
C ASN A 384 -11.68 -7.77 10.58
N ASP A 385 -12.09 -6.99 11.58
CA ASP A 385 -11.67 -5.59 11.73
C ASP A 385 -10.50 -5.49 12.72
N LEU A 386 -9.44 -4.79 12.33
CA LEU A 386 -8.32 -4.42 13.21
C LEU A 386 -8.65 -3.17 14.05
N SER A 387 -9.58 -2.32 13.58
CA SER A 387 -10.02 -1.12 14.29
C SER A 387 -11.51 -1.17 14.64
N ALA A 388 -11.88 -0.63 15.81
CA ALA A 388 -13.28 -0.37 16.14
C ALA A 388 -13.84 0.90 15.48
N PHE A 389 -12.96 1.78 14.98
CA PHE A 389 -13.27 3.07 14.39
C PHE A 389 -13.11 3.09 12.87
N THR A 390 -13.84 3.99 12.21
CA THR A 390 -13.70 4.29 10.78
C THR A 390 -12.44 5.13 10.51
N ILE A 391 -11.79 4.87 9.38
CA ILE A 391 -10.58 5.56 8.93
C ILE A 391 -10.80 6.34 7.61
N GLY A 392 -12.06 6.48 7.19
CA GLY A 392 -12.43 7.25 5.99
C GLY A 392 -11.83 6.66 4.71
N ALA A 393 -11.19 7.50 3.88
CA ALA A 393 -10.64 7.11 2.58
C ALA A 393 -9.21 6.54 2.63
N TRP A 394 -8.71 6.20 3.82
CA TRP A 394 -7.36 5.64 4.02
C TRP A 394 -7.09 4.39 3.17
N GLU A 395 -5.84 4.25 2.73
CA GLU A 395 -5.29 3.04 2.14
C GLU A 395 -4.06 2.55 2.94
N PRO A 396 -3.85 1.23 3.03
CA PRO A 396 -2.82 0.64 3.86
C PRO A 396 -1.41 0.90 3.36
N THR A 397 -0.57 1.43 4.24
CA THR A 397 0.89 1.36 4.14
C THR A 397 1.45 0.86 5.47
N TYR A 398 2.55 0.14 5.43
CA TYR A 398 3.14 -0.48 6.61
C TYR A 398 4.66 -0.36 6.61
N ASP A 399 5.26 -0.55 7.78
CA ASP A 399 6.70 -0.59 7.94
C ASP A 399 7.27 -1.88 7.33
N THR A 400 7.63 -1.81 6.05
CA THR A 400 8.12 -2.94 5.27
C THR A 400 9.41 -3.53 5.85
N GLU A 401 10.28 -2.69 6.41
CA GLU A 401 11.57 -3.11 6.97
C GLU A 401 11.39 -3.75 8.35
N LEU A 402 10.49 -3.23 9.20
CA LEU A 402 10.14 -3.88 10.46
C LEU A 402 9.48 -5.25 10.26
N TRP A 403 8.63 -5.39 9.22
CA TRP A 403 8.07 -6.69 8.86
C TRP A 403 9.16 -7.66 8.40
N LYS A 404 10.05 -7.24 7.48
CA LYS A 404 11.16 -8.09 7.00
C LYS A 404 12.04 -8.58 8.14
N ASP A 405 12.42 -7.69 9.04
CA ASP A 405 13.40 -7.97 10.11
C ASP A 405 12.79 -8.72 11.30
N LYS A 406 11.56 -8.36 11.71
CA LYS A 406 10.98 -8.81 12.98
C LYS A 406 9.59 -9.44 12.86
N LYS A 407 8.99 -9.47 11.66
CA LYS A 407 7.61 -9.92 11.42
C LYS A 407 6.59 -9.16 12.31
N ILE A 408 6.85 -7.88 12.56
CA ILE A 408 5.95 -6.98 13.29
C ILE A 408 5.29 -6.04 12.27
N LEU A 409 3.95 -5.99 12.29
CA LEU A 409 3.14 -5.19 11.40
C LEU A 409 2.74 -3.88 12.08
N ASN A 410 3.38 -2.79 11.67
CA ASN A 410 2.99 -1.44 12.03
C ASN A 410 2.38 -0.74 10.81
N LEU A 411 1.14 -0.29 10.93
CA LEU A 411 0.43 0.45 9.89
C LEU A 411 0.55 1.95 10.14
N PHE A 412 0.84 2.72 9.10
CA PHE A 412 0.63 4.17 9.11
C PHE A 412 -0.86 4.44 8.94
N ILE A 413 -1.50 5.10 9.89
CA ILE A 413 -2.94 5.37 9.85
C ILE A 413 -3.24 6.86 10.06
N GLN A 414 -4.22 7.34 9.33
CA GLN A 414 -4.78 8.67 9.50
C GLN A 414 -6.19 8.66 8.89
N LYS A 415 -7.16 9.23 9.60
CA LYS A 415 -8.50 9.41 9.02
C LYS A 415 -8.43 10.52 7.97
N VAL A 416 -8.88 10.24 6.76
CA VAL A 416 -8.90 11.21 5.65
C VAL A 416 -10.22 11.12 4.90
N VAL A 417 -10.55 12.15 4.14
CA VAL A 417 -11.66 12.13 3.18
C VAL A 417 -11.08 12.25 1.78
N GLN A 418 -11.64 11.59 0.78
CA GLN A 418 -11.27 11.78 -0.62
C GLN A 418 -12.51 12.18 -1.41
N VAL A 419 -12.40 13.24 -2.20
CA VAL A 419 -13.41 13.66 -3.17
C VAL A 419 -12.91 13.30 -4.58
N ASP A 420 -13.82 12.98 -5.48
CA ASP A 420 -13.50 12.65 -6.87
C ASP A 420 -12.80 13.83 -7.59
N GLY A 421 -11.98 13.51 -8.60
CA GLY A 421 -11.38 14.48 -9.53
C GLY A 421 -10.44 15.49 -8.86
N GLU A 422 -9.54 15.01 -8.00
CA GLU A 422 -8.60 15.84 -7.23
C GLU A 422 -9.29 16.82 -6.25
N GLY A 423 -10.60 16.63 -6.01
CA GLY A 423 -11.36 17.46 -5.10
C GLY A 423 -10.88 17.38 -3.64
N GLN A 424 -11.19 18.44 -2.89
CA GLN A 424 -10.89 18.52 -1.46
C GLN A 424 -12.16 18.52 -0.63
N ALA A 425 -12.08 17.81 0.50
CA ALA A 425 -13.01 18.04 1.60
C ALA A 425 -12.65 19.32 2.36
N ASN A 426 -13.56 19.79 3.21
CA ASN A 426 -13.31 20.88 4.14
C ASN A 426 -13.36 20.34 5.57
N ILE A 427 -12.28 19.69 6.02
CA ILE A 427 -12.16 19.15 7.37
C ILE A 427 -10.89 19.65 8.07
N THR A 428 -10.89 19.58 9.39
CA THR A 428 -9.69 19.89 10.17
C THR A 428 -8.69 18.74 10.11
N ALA A 429 -7.43 19.07 10.41
CA ALA A 429 -6.35 18.10 10.55
C ALA A 429 -6.78 16.89 11.40
N GLN A 430 -6.45 15.70 10.94
CA GLN A 430 -6.72 14.46 11.67
C GLN A 430 -5.42 13.89 12.23
N PRO A 431 -5.45 13.18 13.37
CA PRO A 431 -4.25 12.62 13.96
C PRO A 431 -3.61 11.60 13.03
N VAL A 432 -2.32 11.79 12.74
CA VAL A 432 -1.44 10.80 12.15
C VAL A 432 -0.95 9.88 13.26
N GLN A 433 -1.09 8.58 13.06
CA GLN A 433 -0.81 7.58 14.08
C GLN A 433 -0.13 6.35 13.46
N VAL A 434 0.46 5.53 14.33
CA VAL A 434 0.92 4.19 14.00
C VAL A 434 0.07 3.18 14.77
N LEU A 435 -0.54 2.25 14.05
CA LEU A 435 -1.26 1.12 14.62
C LEU A 435 -0.35 -0.11 14.59
N GLU A 436 0.03 -0.57 15.77
CA GLU A 436 0.86 -1.75 16.00
C GLU A 436 -0.08 -2.95 16.15
N VAL A 437 0.03 -3.91 15.23
CA VAL A 437 -0.77 -5.13 15.23
C VAL A 437 0.03 -6.25 15.88
N ASP A 438 -0.55 -6.93 16.86
CA ASP A 438 0.03 -8.16 17.39
C ASP A 438 0.02 -9.26 16.30
N CYS A 439 1.15 -9.47 15.65
CA CYS A 439 1.26 -10.44 14.57
C CYS A 439 1.13 -11.89 15.05
N ALA A 440 1.41 -12.19 16.31
CA ALA A 440 1.19 -13.53 16.84
C ALA A 440 -0.30 -13.90 16.74
N SER A 441 -1.20 -12.93 16.93
CA SER A 441 -2.64 -13.14 16.76
C SER A 441 -3.05 -13.38 15.30
N ILE A 442 -2.45 -12.67 14.32
CA ILE A 442 -2.67 -12.90 12.88
C ILE A 442 -2.14 -14.28 12.45
N LEU A 443 -0.91 -14.60 12.86
CA LEU A 443 -0.22 -15.83 12.49
C LEU A 443 -0.81 -17.07 13.18
N SER A 444 -1.41 -16.92 14.38
CA SER A 444 -2.05 -18.01 15.13
C SER A 444 -3.55 -18.15 14.89
N ALA A 445 -4.26 -17.10 14.45
CA ALA A 445 -5.69 -17.18 14.11
C ALA A 445 -5.96 -18.21 13.00
N THR A 446 -4.97 -18.49 12.15
CA THR A 446 -5.02 -19.55 11.13
C THR A 446 -4.81 -20.97 11.70
N LEU A 447 -4.28 -21.11 12.93
CA LEU A 447 -4.06 -22.40 13.62
C LEU A 447 -5.26 -22.86 14.46
N LYS A 448 -6.01 -21.94 15.07
CA LYS A 448 -7.00 -22.27 16.14
C LYS A 448 -8.28 -22.99 15.70
N LYS A 449 -8.51 -23.26 14.41
CA LYS A 449 -9.70 -24.02 13.95
C LYS A 449 -9.50 -25.54 13.87
N LYS A 450 -8.32 -26.07 14.23
CA LYS A 450 -8.08 -27.53 14.27
C LYS A 450 -8.36 -28.20 15.63
N GLN A 451 -8.72 -27.45 16.68
CA GLN A 451 -8.94 -27.98 18.04
C GLN A 451 -10.40 -27.88 18.54
N LEU A 452 -11.34 -27.47 17.69
CA LEU A 452 -12.76 -27.31 18.05
C LEU A 452 -13.71 -28.01 17.06
N LEU A 453 -13.24 -29.07 16.39
CA LEU A 453 -14.07 -30.02 15.65
C LEU A 453 -13.78 -31.43 16.13
#